data_AF-A0A349IK43-F1
#
_entry.id   AF-A0A349IK43-F1
#
_cell.length_a   1.000
_cell.length_b   1.000
_cell.length_c   1.000
_cell.angle_alpha   90.00
_cell.angle_beta   90.00
_cell.angle_gamma   90.00
#
_symmetry.space_group_name_H-M   'P 1'
#
loop_
_entity.id
_entity.type
_entity.pdbx_description
1 polymer ?
#
loop_
_entity_poly.entity_id
_entity_poly.type
_entity_poly.pdbx_seq_one_letter_code
_entity_poly.pdbx_strand_id
1 'polypeptide(L)' 'MEKITKDMIMGDIVRNYEGAISVLMGIGMGCISCPAALNETLSDAAMVHGLKAEDVVATLNEQLGLM' A
#
# COMPACT_ATOMS: atom_id res chain seq x y z
N MET A 1 -5.63 14.66 -2.73
CA MET A 1 -4.68 13.92 -1.87
C MET A 1 -3.30 14.02 -2.46
N GLU A 2 -2.26 13.82 -1.66
CA GLU A 2 -0.89 13.65 -2.16
C GLU A 2 -0.74 12.28 -2.84
N LYS A 3 0.24 12.14 -3.75
CA LYS A 3 0.56 10.83 -4.33
C LYS A 3 1.16 9.92 -3.28
N ILE A 4 0.77 8.65 -3.29
CA ILE A 4 1.36 7.64 -2.42
C ILE A 4 2.76 7.31 -2.94
N THR A 5 3.72 7.19 -2.03
CA THR A 5 5.10 6.79 -2.33
C THR A 5 5.44 5.49 -1.60
N LYS A 6 6.52 4.82 -2.03
CA LYS A 6 6.95 3.55 -1.41
C LYS A 6 7.52 3.69 0.00
N ASP A 7 7.90 4.90 0.38
CA ASP A 7 8.47 5.21 1.69
C ASP A 7 7.39 5.56 2.73
N MET A 8 6.13 5.68 2.32
CA MET A 8 5.01 5.90 3.23
C MET A 8 4.75 4.67 4.11
N ILE A 9 4.34 4.93 5.35
CA ILE A 9 3.94 3.90 6.31
C ILE A 9 2.59 3.32 5.91
N MET A 10 2.46 1.99 5.91
CA MET A 10 1.22 1.31 5.52
C MET A 10 0.03 1.71 6.38
N GLY A 11 0.25 1.90 7.69
CA GLY A 11 -0.76 2.42 8.62
C GLY A 11 -1.30 3.79 8.21
N ASP A 12 -0.46 4.68 7.70
CA ASP A 12 -0.88 6.00 7.23
C ASP A 12 -1.63 5.89 5.90
N ILE A 13 -1.19 5.01 5.01
CA ILE A 13 -1.88 4.76 3.74
C ILE A 13 -3.31 4.27 4.00
N VAL A 14 -3.50 3.22 4.80
CA VAL A 14 -4.83 2.64 5.01
C VAL A 14 -5.78 3.56 5.79
N ARG A 15 -5.25 4.50 6.59
CA ARG A 15 -6.03 5.48 7.35
C ARG A 15 -6.43 6.71 6.53
N ASN A 16 -5.52 7.19 5.68
CA ASN A 16 -5.70 8.47 4.98
C ASN A 16 -6.24 8.31 3.56
N TYR A 17 -6.19 7.11 2.99
CA TYR A 17 -6.62 6.85 1.63
C TYR A 17 -7.78 5.86 1.61
N GLU A 18 -8.99 6.40 1.46
CA GLU A 18 -10.20 5.61 1.32
C GLU A 18 -10.08 4.64 0.13
N GLY A 19 -10.41 3.37 0.34
CA GLY A 19 -10.29 2.33 -0.69
C GLY A 19 -8.90 1.69 -0.81
N ALA A 20 -7.86 2.22 -0.15
CA ALA A 20 -6.50 1.64 -0.23
C ALA A 20 -6.47 0.18 0.25
N ILE A 21 -7.21 -0.17 1.30
CA ILE A 21 -7.32 -1.56 1.78
C ILE A 21 -7.84 -2.48 0.67
N SER A 22 -8.92 -2.10 0.00
CA SER A 22 -9.52 -2.92 -1.07
C SER A 22 -8.56 -3.15 -2.23
N VAL A 23 -7.82 -2.10 -2.64
CA VAL A 23 -6.83 -2.21 -3.72
C VAL A 23 -5.65 -3.09 -3.29
N LEU A 24 -5.10 -2.87 -2.09
CA LEU A 24 -3.99 -3.66 -1.52
C LEU A 24 -4.37 -5.15 -1.45
N MET A 25 -5.56 -5.46 -0.95
CA MET A 25 -6.07 -6.84 -0.92
C MET A 25 -6.18 -7.45 -2.33
N GLY A 26 -6.63 -6.66 -3.31
CA GLY A 26 -6.75 -7.09 -4.71
C GLY A 26 -5.42 -7.42 -5.39
N ILE A 27 -4.31 -6.83 -4.94
CA ILE A 27 -2.97 -7.06 -5.50
C ILE A 27 -2.09 -8.01 -4.66
N GLY A 28 -2.69 -8.77 -3.74
CA GLY A 28 -2.00 -9.80 -2.97
C GLY A 28 -1.41 -9.34 -1.63
N MET A 29 -1.69 -8.10 -1.20
CA MET A 29 -1.31 -7.57 0.12
C MET A 29 -2.40 -7.84 1.17
N GLY A 30 -2.99 -9.05 1.16
CA GLY A 30 -4.10 -9.43 2.05
C GLY A 30 -3.73 -9.43 3.55
N CYS A 31 -2.45 -9.54 3.88
CA CYS A 31 -1.95 -9.53 5.25
C CYS A 31 -1.87 -8.11 5.86
N ILE A 32 -2.35 -7.07 5.18
CA ILE A 32 -2.23 -5.68 5.67
C ILE A 32 -3.00 -5.40 6.96
N SER A 33 -3.92 -6.29 7.34
CA SER A 33 -4.59 -6.27 8.64
C SER A 33 -3.72 -6.76 9.80
N CYS A 34 -2.53 -7.32 9.52
CA CYS A 34 -1.56 -7.70 10.54
C CYS A 34 -1.00 -6.43 11.22
N PRO A 35 -1.03 -6.33 12.56
CA PRO A 35 -0.50 -5.17 13.27
C PRO A 35 0.97 -4.84 12.96
N ALA A 36 1.76 -5.84 12.58
CA ALA A 36 3.15 -5.65 12.18
C ALA A 36 3.28 -4.85 10.88
N ALA A 37 2.48 -5.20 9.87
CA ALA A 37 2.52 -4.58 8.54
C ALA A 37 2.16 -3.09 8.59
N LEU A 38 1.35 -2.66 9.56
CA LEU A 38 0.94 -1.26 9.69
C LEU A 38 2.06 -0.31 10.11
N ASN A 39 3.16 -0.83 10.67
CA ASN A 39 4.33 -0.04 11.08
C ASN A 39 5.48 -0.12 10.07
N GLU A 40 5.30 -0.84 8.97
CA GLU A 40 6.29 -0.98 7.89
C GLU A 40 6.06 0.06 6.80
N THR A 41 7.12 0.38 6.05
CA THR A 41 6.97 1.11 4.79
C THR A 41 6.26 0.23 3.77
N LEU A 42 5.62 0.84 2.77
CA LEU A 42 5.06 0.09 1.65
C LEU A 42 6.11 -0.77 0.96
N SER A 43 7.33 -0.25 0.80
CA SER A 43 8.44 -1.00 0.20
C SER A 43 8.79 -2.26 0.98
N ASP A 44 8.88 -2.17 2.31
CA ASP A 44 9.21 -3.32 3.16
C ASP A 44 8.09 -4.36 3.14
N ALA A 45 6.84 -3.92 3.25
CA ALA A 45 5.68 -4.80 3.18
C ALA A 45 5.59 -5.50 1.81
N ALA A 46 5.85 -4.80 0.71
CA ALA A 46 5.90 -5.38 -0.63
C ALA A 46 7.01 -6.44 -0.75
N MET A 47 8.17 -6.21 -0.15
CA MET A 47 9.30 -7.15 -0.17
C MET A 47 8.96 -8.47 0.51
N VAL A 48 8.30 -8.45 1.68
CA VAL A 48 7.86 -9.66 2.40
C VAL A 48 6.94 -10.54 1.54
N HIS A 49 6.18 -9.90 0.64
CA HIS A 49 5.24 -10.55 -0.27
C HIS A 49 5.81 -10.84 -1.66
N GLY A 50 7.10 -10.54 -1.91
CA GLY A 50 7.75 -10.75 -3.20
C GLY A 50 7.23 -9.84 -4.32
N LEU A 51 6.61 -8.72 -3.96
CA LEU A 51 6.09 -7.72 -4.89
C LEU A 51 7.10 -6.59 -5.11
N LYS A 52 7.07 -5.97 -6.28
CA LYS A 52 7.83 -4.75 -6.55
C LYS A 52 7.06 -3.56 -6.00
N ALA A 53 7.72 -2.78 -5.14
CA ALA A 53 7.11 -1.61 -4.50
C ALA A 53 6.61 -0.58 -5.54
N GLU A 54 7.34 -0.44 -6.65
CA GLU A 54 6.98 0.45 -7.76
C GLU A 54 5.65 0.07 -8.41
N ASP A 55 5.42 -1.23 -8.63
CA ASP A 55 4.19 -1.75 -9.23
C ASP A 55 3.01 -1.55 -8.25
N VAL A 56 3.23 -1.82 -6.97
CA VAL A 56 2.24 -1.59 -5.90
C VAL A 56 1.85 -0.12 -5.85
N VAL A 57 2.82 0.80 -5.81
CA VAL A 57 2.57 2.25 -5.78
C VAL A 57 1.83 2.71 -7.03
N ALA A 58 2.21 2.22 -8.21
CA ALA A 58 1.56 2.59 -9.46
C ALA A 58 0.08 2.17 -9.45
N THR A 59 -0.21 0.90 -9.15
CA THR A 59 -1.59 0.40 -9.08
C THR A 59 -2.39 1.11 -8.00
N LEU A 60 -1.79 1.38 -6.83
CA LEU A 60 -2.48 2.05 -5.73
C LEU A 60 -2.87 3.49 -6.11
N ASN A 61 -1.94 4.26 -6.71
CA ASN A 61 -2.25 5.62 -7.16
C ASN A 61 -3.24 5.63 -8.33
N GLU A 62 -3.19 4.65 -9.24
CA GLU A 62 -4.14 4.54 -10.36
C GLU A 62 -5.56 4.30 -9.86
N GLN A 63 -5.75 3.26 -9.04
CA GLN A 63 -7.05 2.81 -8.57
C GLN A 63 -7.70 3.82 -7.62
N LEU A 64 -6.90 4.66 -6.96
CA LEU A 64 -7.36 5.73 -6.08
C LEU A 64 -7.52 7.08 -6.79
N GLY A 65 -7.26 7.17 -8.10
CA GLY A 65 -7.41 8.41 -8.86
C GLY A 65 -6.42 9.50 -8.47
N LEU A 66 -5.21 9.11 -8.06
CA LEU A 66 -4.14 10.03 -7.61
C LEU A 66 -3.13 10.36 -8.73
N MET A 67 -3.36 9.90 -9.97
CA MET A 67 -2.44 10.07 -11.10
C MET A 67 -2.43 11.47 -11.70
#